data_AF-A0A7V7DDF9-F1
#
_entry.id   AF-A0A7V7DDF9-F1
#
_cell.length_a   1.000
_cell.length_b   1.000
_cell.length_c   1.000
_cell.angle_alpha   90.00
_cell.angle_beta   90.00
_cell.angle_gamma   90.00
#
_symmetry.space_group_name_H-M   'P 1'
#
loop_
_entity.id
_entity.type
_entity.pdbx_description
1 polymer ?
#
loop_
_entity_poly.entity_id
_entity_poly.type
_entity_poly.pdbx_seq_one_letter_code
_entity_poly.pdbx_strand_id
1 'polypeptide(L)'
;MLRKKPYTEEHETVATKHLAARVETLKSKGMTETQIQRDTKVRHFKGKIRQAKHQLAGIVELEKLIARKAEIKAEKLAAQKTSQPQKQHAPDPAKKKAKKEKKIAAAKADE
;
A
#
# COMPACT_ATOMS: atom_id res chain seq x y z
N MET A 1 6.48 2.13 2.86
CA MET A 1 6.36 3.38 3.63
C MET A 1 6.00 4.52 2.70
N LEU A 2 4.99 5.31 3.04
CA LEU A 2 4.69 6.53 2.28
C LEU A 2 5.83 7.54 2.48
N ARG A 3 6.40 8.05 1.37
CA ARG A 3 7.53 9.02 1.39
C ARG A 3 7.28 10.26 2.25
N LYS A 4 6.01 10.62 2.49
CA LYS A 4 5.61 11.79 3.29
C LYS A 4 5.71 11.56 4.80
N LYS A 5 5.73 10.31 5.27
CA LYS A 5 5.74 9.96 6.69
C LYS A 5 6.89 10.61 7.49
N PRO A 6 8.17 10.44 7.12
CA PRO A 6 9.28 11.01 7.89
C PRO A 6 9.22 12.55 7.94
N TYR A 7 8.79 13.18 6.84
CA TYR A 7 8.61 14.62 6.79
C TYR A 7 7.51 15.09 7.76
N THR A 8 6.35 14.41 7.78
CA THR A 8 5.26 14.76 8.69
C THR A 8 5.67 14.58 10.17
N GLU A 9 6.43 13.53 10.49
CA GLU A 9 6.99 13.31 11.83
C GLU A 9 7.95 14.43 12.23
N GLU A 10 8.86 14.82 11.32
CA GLU A 10 9.77 15.94 11.55
C GLU A 10 9.00 17.25 11.83
N HIS A 11 7.97 17.55 11.04
CA HIS A 11 7.13 18.74 11.27
C HIS A 11 6.41 18.73 12.62
N GLU A 12 5.97 17.56 13.09
CA GLU A 12 5.43 17.43 14.44
C GLU A 12 6.50 17.78 15.49
N THR A 13 7.69 17.17 15.38
CA THR A 13 8.78 17.41 16.36
C THR A 13 9.28 18.85 16.36
N VAL A 14 9.34 19.50 15.21
CA VAL A 14 9.74 20.91 15.09
C VAL A 14 8.65 21.80 15.71
N ALA A 15 7.38 21.53 15.44
CA ALA A 15 6.28 22.28 16.01
C ALA A 15 6.18 22.12 17.55
N THR A 16 6.46 20.95 18.10
CA THR A 16 6.49 20.73 19.56
C THR A 16 7.64 21.48 20.22
N LYS A 17 8.84 21.44 19.63
CA LYS A 17 10.00 22.23 20.10
C LYS A 17 9.71 23.73 20.11
N HIS A 18 9.14 24.25 19.03
CA HIS A 18 8.79 25.67 18.96
C HIS A 18 7.69 26.06 19.94
N LEU A 19 6.71 25.17 20.17
CA LEU A 19 5.68 25.40 21.18
C LEU A 19 6.28 25.48 22.58
N ALA A 20 7.16 24.53 22.95
CA ALA A 20 7.83 24.51 24.25
C ALA A 20 8.65 25.79 24.46
N ALA A 21 9.53 26.12 23.50
CA ALA A 21 10.36 27.31 23.56
C ALA A 21 9.52 28.60 23.68
N ARG A 22 8.39 28.68 22.95
CA ARG A 22 7.49 29.84 23.03
C ARG A 22 6.84 29.94 24.40
N VAL A 23 6.35 28.83 24.95
CA VAL A 23 5.72 28.81 26.28
C VAL A 23 6.72 29.22 27.36
N GLU A 24 7.95 28.69 27.34
CA GLU A 24 9.02 29.08 28.26
C GLU A 24 9.33 30.58 28.18
N THR A 25 9.45 31.11 26.96
CA THR A 25 9.68 32.55 26.73
C THR A 25 8.54 33.42 27.25
N LEU A 26 7.29 32.95 27.20
CA LEU A 26 6.15 33.72 27.70
C LEU A 26 6.03 33.63 29.22
N LYS A 27 6.37 32.47 29.81
CA LYS A 27 6.47 32.30 31.27
C LYS A 27 7.56 33.18 31.86
N SER A 28 8.74 33.26 31.23
CA SER A 28 9.81 34.15 31.69
C SER A 28 9.45 35.64 31.61
N LYS A 29 8.49 36.01 30.76
CA LYS A 29 7.91 37.36 30.66
C LYS A 29 6.79 37.63 31.67
N GLY A 30 6.50 36.67 32.56
CA GLY A 30 5.45 36.81 33.58
C GLY A 30 4.02 36.71 33.03
N MET A 31 3.81 36.17 31.83
CA MET A 31 2.46 35.95 31.32
C MET A 31 1.77 34.81 32.06
N THR A 32 0.48 34.99 32.33
CA THR A 32 -0.35 33.96 32.94
C THR A 32 -0.72 32.87 31.92
N GLU A 33 -1.07 31.67 32.41
CA GLU A 33 -1.46 30.54 31.57
C GLU A 33 -2.58 30.91 30.57
N THR A 34 -3.55 31.72 31.00
CA THR A 34 -4.67 32.17 30.15
C THR A 34 -4.23 33.11 29.03
N GLN A 35 -3.25 33.98 29.29
CA GLN A 35 -2.64 34.84 28.28
C GLN A 35 -1.82 34.01 27.28
N ILE A 36 -1.04 33.04 27.78
CA ILE A 36 -0.24 32.14 26.94
C ILE A 36 -1.14 31.32 26.00
N GLN A 37 -2.30 30.87 26.45
CA GLN A 37 -3.25 30.14 25.61
C GLN A 37 -3.84 31.00 24.49
N ARG A 38 -3.97 32.32 24.71
CA ARG A 38 -4.46 33.28 23.71
C ARG A 38 -3.36 33.74 22.74
N ASP A 39 -2.08 33.51 23.04
CA ASP A 39 -0.97 33.85 22.16
C ASP A 39 -1.13 33.18 20.78
N THR A 40 -1.04 33.99 19.74
CA THR A 40 -1.29 33.57 18.35
C THR A 40 -0.26 32.54 17.90
N LYS A 41 1.01 32.66 18.31
CA LYS A 41 2.06 31.69 17.96
C LYS A 41 1.85 30.36 18.68
N VAL A 42 1.46 30.37 19.96
CA VAL A 42 1.07 29.14 20.69
C VAL A 42 -0.09 28.43 19.98
N ARG A 43 -1.15 29.16 19.61
CA ARG A 43 -2.28 28.59 18.86
C ARG A 43 -1.86 28.03 17.51
N HIS A 44 -0.97 28.72 16.79
CA HIS A 44 -0.41 28.27 15.52
C HIS A 44 0.36 26.97 15.65
N PHE A 45 1.30 26.87 16.60
CA PHE A 45 2.08 25.65 16.80
C PHE A 45 1.19 24.47 17.25
N LYS A 46 0.20 24.70 18.12
CA LYS A 46 -0.81 23.68 18.44
C LYS A 46 -1.59 23.22 17.20
N GLY A 47 -1.92 24.16 16.31
CA GLY A 47 -2.56 23.87 15.02
C GLY A 47 -1.70 22.96 14.13
N LYS A 48 -0.42 23.29 13.98
CA LYS A 48 0.54 22.47 13.22
C LYS A 48 0.68 21.05 13.78
N ILE A 49 0.76 20.90 15.10
CA ILE A 49 0.82 19.59 15.75
C ILE A 49 -0.44 18.77 15.44
N ARG A 50 -1.63 19.37 15.55
CA ARG A 50 -2.89 18.68 15.20
C ARG A 50 -2.91 18.23 13.74
N GLN A 51 -2.47 19.10 12.83
CA GLN A 51 -2.42 18.80 11.41
C GLN A 51 -1.45 17.64 11.12
N ALA A 52 -0.25 17.66 11.71
CA ALA A 52 0.73 16.60 11.54
C ALA A 52 0.21 15.25 12.06
N LYS A 53 -0.43 15.24 13.24
CA LYS A 53 -1.07 14.04 13.80
C LYS A 53 -2.16 13.48 12.90
N HIS A 54 -3.01 14.34 12.35
CA HIS A 54 -4.06 13.93 11.42
C HIS A 54 -3.47 13.31 10.15
N GLN A 55 -2.42 13.92 9.60
CA GLN A 55 -1.72 13.38 8.42
C GLN A 55 -1.07 12.02 8.73
N LEU A 56 -0.44 11.86 9.90
CA LEU A 56 0.16 10.59 10.30
C LEU A 56 -0.89 9.49 10.45
N ALA A 57 -2.05 9.80 11.05
CA ALA A 57 -3.15 8.85 11.15
C ALA A 57 -3.62 8.38 9.76
N GLY A 58 -3.82 9.31 8.82
CA GLY A 58 -4.18 8.97 7.44
C GLY A 58 -3.11 8.14 6.71
N ILE A 59 -1.82 8.40 6.96
CA ILE A 59 -0.73 7.58 6.42
C ILE A 59 -0.81 6.15 6.97
N VAL A 60 -1.07 5.98 8.27
CA VAL A 60 -1.22 4.65 8.88
C VAL A 60 -2.38 3.88 8.26
N GLU A 61 -3.51 4.53 8.01
CA GLU A 61 -4.65 3.91 7.32
C GLU A 61 -4.31 3.49 5.90
N LEU A 62 -3.59 4.34 5.15
CA LEU A 62 -3.10 4.00 3.81
C LEU A 62 -2.13 2.82 3.83
N GLU A 63 -1.23 2.76 4.81
CA GLU A 63 -0.31 1.63 4.99
C GLU A 63 -1.07 0.32 5.23
N LYS A 64 -2.13 0.35 6.07
CA LYS A 64 -3.01 -0.82 6.28
C LYS A 64 -3.76 -1.24 5.01
N LEU A 65 -4.27 -0.29 4.22
CA LEU A 65 -4.95 -0.60 2.97
C LEU A 65 -4.00 -1.21 1.93
N ILE A 66 -2.77 -0.70 1.84
CA ILE A 66 -1.74 -1.25 0.95
C ILE A 66 -1.38 -2.68 1.38
N ALA A 67 -1.20 -2.92 2.68
CA ALA A 67 -0.92 -4.26 3.21
C ALA A 67 -2.03 -5.26 2.86
N ARG A 68 -3.30 -4.90 3.12
CA ARG A 68 -4.47 -5.73 2.76
C ARG A 68 -4.53 -6.03 1.26
N LYS A 69 -4.26 -5.04 0.41
CA LYS A 69 -4.23 -5.24 -1.05
C LYS A 69 -3.09 -6.15 -1.49
N ALA A 70 -1.94 -6.10 -0.80
CA ALA A 70 -0.82 -6.99 -1.07
C ALA A 70 -1.15 -8.44 -0.68
N GLU A 71 -1.77 -8.65 0.48
CA GLU A 71 -2.25 -9.96 0.96
C GLU A 71 -3.24 -10.58 -0.04
N ILE A 72 -4.28 -9.84 -0.42
CA ILE A 72 -5.27 -10.31 -1.41
C ILE A 72 -4.63 -10.66 -2.76
N LYS A 73 -3.62 -9.89 -3.20
CA LYS A 73 -2.87 -10.22 -4.43
C LYS A 73 -2.05 -11.50 -4.27
N ALA A 74 -1.39 -11.68 -3.11
CA ALA A 74 -0.63 -12.88 -2.81
C ALA A 74 -1.53 -14.12 -2.78
N GLU A 75 -2.70 -14.03 -2.14
CA GLU A 75 -3.71 -15.09 -2.11
C GLU A 75 -4.22 -15.44 -3.51
N LYS A 76 -4.55 -14.44 -4.34
CA LYS A 76 -4.98 -14.65 -5.73
C LYS A 76 -3.90 -15.33 -6.58
N LEU A 77 -2.64 -14.91 -6.42
CA LEU A 77 -1.52 -15.52 -7.12
C LEU A 77 -1.26 -16.96 -6.64
N ALA A 78 -1.44 -17.24 -5.34
CA ALA A 78 -1.37 -18.60 -4.81
C ALA A 78 -2.51 -19.49 -5.35
N ALA A 79 -3.75 -18.96 -5.39
CA ALA A 79 -4.91 -19.66 -5.94
C ALA A 79 -4.81 -19.93 -7.45
N GLN A 80 -4.20 -19.03 -8.23
CA GLN A 80 -3.92 -19.28 -9.64
C GLN A 80 -2.85 -20.37 -9.87
N LYS A 81 -1.91 -20.55 -8.93
CA LYS A 81 -0.92 -21.63 -9.00
C LYS A 81 -1.53 -23.00 -8.67
N THR A 82 -2.53 -23.07 -7.80
CA THR A 82 -3.24 -24.32 -7.48
C THR A 82 -4.35 -24.67 -8.48
N SER A 83 -4.85 -23.69 -9.23
CA SER A 83 -5.91 -23.87 -10.23
C SER A 83 -5.39 -23.88 -11.68
N GLN A 84 -4.09 -24.08 -11.91
CA GLN A 84 -3.65 -24.33 -13.28
C GLN A 84 -4.43 -25.54 -13.81
N PRO A 85 -5.26 -25.39 -14.87
CA PRO A 85 -5.75 -26.55 -15.56
C PRO A 85 -4.49 -27.28 -16.03
N GLN A 86 -4.36 -28.55 -15.64
CA GLN A 86 -3.39 -29.44 -16.27
C GLN A 86 -3.49 -29.15 -17.77
N LYS A 87 -2.40 -28.63 -18.37
CA LYS A 87 -2.34 -28.45 -19.81
C LYS A 87 -2.67 -29.83 -20.38
N GLN A 88 -3.89 -30.00 -20.88
CA GLN A 88 -4.21 -31.14 -21.71
C GLN A 88 -3.26 -30.98 -22.89
N HIS A 89 -2.23 -31.83 -22.91
CA HIS A 89 -1.29 -31.89 -24.01
C HIS A 89 -2.13 -31.93 -25.29
N ALA A 90 -1.95 -30.92 -26.15
CA ALA A 90 -2.56 -30.93 -27.47
C ALA A 90 -2.20 -32.27 -28.12
N PRO A 91 -3.18 -33.00 -28.70
CA PRO A 91 -2.91 -34.31 -29.25
C PRO A 91 -1.86 -34.18 -30.36
N ASP A 92 -0.77 -34.91 -30.16
CA ASP A 92 0.42 -34.92 -31.00
C ASP A 92 0.03 -35.07 -32.50
N PRO A 93 0.35 -34.09 -33.38
CA PRO A 93 -0.09 -34.12 -34.78
C PRO A 93 0.41 -35.36 -35.54
N ALA A 94 1.47 -36.01 -35.06
CA ALA A 94 1.97 -37.26 -35.62
C ALA A 94 0.96 -38.42 -35.51
N LYS A 95 0.24 -38.55 -34.38
CA LYS A 95 -0.77 -39.61 -34.19
C LYS A 95 -2.01 -39.41 -35.06
N LYS A 96 -2.34 -38.15 -35.39
CA LYS A 96 -3.49 -37.82 -36.25
C LYS A 96 -3.20 -38.11 -37.72
N LYS A 97 -1.95 -37.92 -38.18
CA LYS A 97 -1.52 -38.27 -39.55
C LYS A 97 -1.44 -39.78 -39.76
N ALA A 98 -0.86 -40.53 -38.81
CA ALA A 98 -0.77 -41.99 -38.90
C ALA A 98 -2.16 -42.67 -38.96
N LYS A 99 -3.17 -42.13 -38.25
CA LYS A 99 -4.55 -42.65 -38.31
C LYS A 99 -5.22 -42.35 -39.65
N LYS A 100 -4.89 -41.24 -40.29
CA LYS A 100 -5.44 -40.87 -41.61
C LYS A 100 -4.81 -41.72 -42.72
N GLU A 101 -3.51 -41.99 -42.64
CA GLU A 101 -2.80 -42.87 -43.59
C GLU A 101 -3.26 -44.33 -43.48
N LYS A 102 -3.47 -44.88 -42.27
CA LYS A 102 -4.04 -46.23 -42.13
C LYS A 102 -5.45 -46.36 -42.71
N LYS A 103 -6.28 -45.31 -42.61
CA LYS A 103 -7.62 -45.31 -43.21
C LYS A 103 -7.58 -45.23 -44.74
N ILE A 104 -6.61 -44.52 -45.31
CA ILE A 104 -6.44 -44.39 -46.76
C ILE A 104 -5.83 -45.66 -47.36
N ALA A 105 -4.92 -46.33 -46.64
CA ALA A 105 -4.35 -47.61 -47.07
C ALA A 105 -5.38 -48.75 -47.02
N ALA A 106 -6.26 -48.78 -46.00
CA ALA A 106 -7.34 -49.77 -45.93
C ALA A 106 -8.42 -49.56 -47.01
N ALA A 107 -8.64 -48.32 -47.46
CA ALA A 107 -9.61 -48.01 -48.53
C ALA A 107 -9.05 -48.24 -49.95
N LYS A 108 -7.76 -48.52 -50.10
CA LYS A 108 -7.09 -48.81 -51.39
C LYS A 108 -6.73 -50.30 -51.57
N ALA A 109 -7.08 -51.15 -50.61
CA ALA A 109 -6.82 -52.59 -50.65
C ALA A 109 -8.09 -53.41 -50.96
N ASP A 110 -9.20 -52.75 -51.28
CA ASP A 110 -10.52 -53.33 -51.58
C ASP A 110 -11.08 -52.84 -52.94
N GLU A 111 -10.19 -52.45 -53.85
CA GLU A 111 -10.47 -52.17 -55.28
C GLU A 111 -9.49 -52.99 -56.13
#